data_AF-X6GYR1-F1
#
_entry.id   AF-X6GYR1-F1
#
_cell.length_a   1.000
_cell.length_b   1.000
_cell.length_c   1.000
_cell.angle_alpha   90.00
_cell.angle_beta   90.00
_cell.angle_gamma   90.00
#
_symmetry.space_group_name_H-M   'P 1'
#
loop_
_entity.id
_entity.type
_entity.pdbx_description
1 polymer ?
#
loop_
_entity_poly.entity_id
_entity_poly.type
_entity_poly.pdbx_seq_one_letter_code
_entity_poly.pdbx_strand_id
1 'polypeptide(L)'
;MAQIAQGIAEFINHTYKTTLPEPIDVRLCFAAGLVHDIGHPPFGHNGERALDNAMLEYGGFEGNAQTLRILTRLEKKVKYAKALEGDGDIRAGLNLCHRTLASVLKYDNMIKAVRPEGSKVEKGYYATEKTIVENIKSSVIGDFKLKRGKEFKSLECSIMDLADDIAYSVYDLEDCLKVGFLSPAKILATKDALLEKVAATVSKQIKEDVSKEDVLDVFFDIFAGLFQGEPINDESGAGVDATGSSDGAGMRNHEDRDSLQPAEAARRQKLEAEREGFKRFTAVYKTSRLISDDGYNRTELSSQLVHDIHLVSGVGLQ
;
A
#
# COMPACT_ATOMS: atom_id res chain seq x y z
N MET A 1 -5.38 0.54 -7.20
CA MET A 1 -4.98 -0.69 -6.48
C MET A 1 -5.12 -1.96 -7.35
N ALA A 2 -6.30 -2.38 -7.83
CA ALA A 2 -6.44 -3.60 -8.65
C ALA A 2 -5.53 -3.66 -9.90
N GLN A 3 -5.38 -2.55 -10.63
CA GLN A 3 -4.45 -2.46 -11.77
C GLN A 3 -2.98 -2.62 -11.36
N ILE A 4 -2.60 -2.14 -10.17
CA ILE A 4 -1.23 -2.30 -9.65
C ILE A 4 -0.98 -3.77 -9.34
N ALA A 5 -1.94 -4.47 -8.70
CA ALA A 5 -1.83 -5.90 -8.44
C ALA A 5 -1.69 -6.72 -9.73
N GLN A 6 -2.46 -6.39 -10.76
CA GLN A 6 -2.33 -6.99 -12.08
C GLN A 6 -0.94 -6.73 -12.69
N GLY A 7 -0.47 -5.48 -12.67
CA GLY A 7 0.83 -5.11 -13.22
C GLY A 7 2.00 -5.80 -12.51
N ILE A 8 1.95 -5.95 -11.18
CA ILE A 8 2.94 -6.72 -10.42
C ILE A 8 2.98 -8.17 -10.88
N ALA A 9 1.80 -8.81 -11.02
CA ALA A 9 1.72 -10.19 -11.47
C ALA A 9 2.25 -10.36 -12.91
N GLU A 10 1.92 -9.44 -13.82
CA GLU A 10 2.44 -9.40 -15.19
C GLU A 10 3.97 -9.25 -15.21
N PHE A 11 4.51 -8.34 -14.39
CA PHE A 11 5.94 -8.12 -14.26
C PHE A 11 6.67 -9.38 -13.74
N ILE A 12 6.14 -10.04 -12.71
CA ILE A 12 6.73 -11.26 -12.16
C ILE A 12 6.69 -12.39 -13.20
N ASN A 13 5.55 -12.57 -13.87
CA ASN A 13 5.39 -13.56 -14.93
C ASN A 13 6.37 -13.35 -16.08
N HIS A 14 6.59 -12.10 -16.49
CA HIS A 14 7.55 -11.77 -17.53
C HIS A 14 8.99 -12.03 -17.06
N THR A 15 9.36 -11.49 -15.90
CA THR A 15 10.72 -11.51 -15.37
C THR A 15 11.20 -12.92 -15.00
N TYR A 16 10.32 -13.72 -14.41
CA TYR A 16 10.64 -15.05 -13.90
C TYR A 16 10.02 -16.18 -14.72
N LYS A 17 9.67 -15.91 -15.99
CA LYS A 17 8.98 -16.85 -16.90
C LYS A 17 9.63 -18.24 -16.96
N THR A 18 10.96 -18.32 -16.86
CA THR A 18 11.73 -19.58 -16.95
C THR A 18 11.93 -20.27 -15.60
N THR A 19 11.62 -19.58 -14.49
CA THR A 19 11.86 -20.07 -13.12
C THR A 19 10.56 -20.41 -12.39
N LEU A 20 9.46 -19.73 -12.74
CA LEU A 20 8.15 -20.02 -12.17
C LEU A 20 7.65 -21.38 -12.65
N PRO A 21 7.11 -22.23 -11.74
CA PRO A 21 6.52 -23.50 -12.14
C PRO A 21 5.29 -23.30 -13.03
N GLU A 22 4.50 -22.26 -12.73
CA GLU A 22 3.32 -21.86 -13.48
C GLU A 22 3.19 -20.32 -13.45
N PRO A 23 2.60 -19.70 -14.49
CA PRO A 23 2.32 -18.28 -14.47
C PRO A 23 1.28 -17.94 -13.40
N ILE A 24 1.47 -16.81 -12.73
CA ILE A 24 0.53 -16.22 -11.79
C ILE A 24 -0.72 -15.77 -12.55
N ASP A 25 -1.91 -16.11 -12.06
CA ASP A 25 -3.15 -15.62 -12.64
C ASP A 25 -3.32 -14.11 -12.36
N VAL A 26 -3.12 -13.30 -13.40
CA VAL A 26 -3.20 -11.85 -13.33
C VAL A 26 -4.63 -11.35 -13.05
N ARG A 27 -5.65 -12.09 -13.50
CA ARG A 27 -7.07 -11.74 -13.27
C ARG A 27 -7.46 -12.04 -11.83
N LEU A 28 -6.89 -13.09 -11.24
CA LEU A 28 -7.05 -13.38 -9.83
C LEU A 28 -6.45 -12.25 -8.96
N CYS A 29 -5.24 -11.78 -9.29
CA CYS A 29 -4.62 -10.65 -8.59
C CYS A 29 -5.45 -9.37 -8.74
N PHE A 30 -5.98 -9.11 -9.94
CA PHE A 30 -6.89 -7.99 -10.19
C PHE A 30 -8.18 -8.09 -9.35
N ALA A 31 -8.81 -9.27 -9.33
CA ALA A 31 -10.03 -9.52 -8.57
C ALA A 31 -9.79 -9.37 -7.06
N ALA A 32 -8.67 -9.87 -6.55
CA ALA A 32 -8.25 -9.66 -5.16
C ALA A 32 -8.18 -8.16 -4.84
N GLY A 33 -7.60 -7.38 -5.74
CA GLY A 33 -7.52 -5.94 -5.57
C GLY A 33 -8.86 -5.21 -5.62
N LEU A 34 -9.82 -5.68 -6.42
CA LEU A 34 -11.16 -5.09 -6.44
C LEU A 34 -11.92 -5.29 -5.12
N VAL A 35 -11.75 -6.46 -4.49
CA VAL A 35 -12.60 -6.86 -3.38
C VAL A 35 -11.96 -6.71 -2.00
N HIS A 36 -10.68 -6.33 -1.90
CA HIS A 36 -9.97 -6.28 -0.61
C HIS A 36 -10.65 -5.35 0.43
N ASP A 37 -11.14 -4.19 -0.02
CA ASP A 37 -11.64 -3.14 0.87
C ASP A 37 -13.17 -3.05 1.01
N ILE A 38 -13.92 -4.00 0.43
CA ILE A 38 -15.40 -3.93 0.44
C ILE A 38 -16.02 -4.06 1.83
N GLY A 39 -15.27 -4.58 2.80
CA GLY A 39 -15.68 -4.69 4.19
C GLY A 39 -15.39 -3.47 5.06
N HIS A 40 -14.65 -2.48 4.54
CA HIS A 40 -14.31 -1.30 5.33
C HIS A 40 -15.54 -0.42 5.59
N PRO A 41 -15.71 0.09 6.83
CA PRO A 41 -16.85 0.90 7.18
C PRO A 41 -16.69 2.35 6.69
N PRO A 42 -17.78 3.13 6.68
CA PRO A 42 -17.69 4.57 6.54
C PRO A 42 -16.72 5.17 7.57
N PHE A 43 -16.08 6.30 7.22
CA PHE A 43 -15.11 7.01 8.07
C PHE A 43 -13.80 6.24 8.36
N GLY A 44 -13.46 5.22 7.57
CA GLY A 44 -12.16 4.55 7.59
C GLY A 44 -11.78 4.01 8.98
N HIS A 45 -10.54 4.23 9.41
CA HIS A 45 -10.04 3.76 10.72
C HIS A 45 -10.83 4.32 11.92
N ASN A 46 -11.44 5.50 11.80
CA ASN A 46 -12.30 6.04 12.86
C ASN A 46 -13.59 5.21 12.99
N GLY A 47 -14.22 4.89 11.86
CA GLY A 47 -15.37 4.01 11.81
C GLY A 47 -15.03 2.60 12.30
N GLU A 48 -13.88 2.04 11.88
CA GLU A 48 -13.43 0.73 12.32
C GLU A 48 -13.27 0.69 13.86
N ARG A 49 -12.61 1.68 14.46
CA ARG A 49 -12.45 1.74 15.93
C ARG A 49 -13.79 1.91 16.65
N ALA A 50 -14.68 2.73 16.13
CA ALA A 50 -15.99 2.94 16.74
C ALA A 50 -16.84 1.65 16.73
N LEU A 51 -16.85 0.94 15.58
CA LEU A 51 -17.54 -0.33 15.46
C LEU A 51 -16.86 -1.44 16.28
N ASP A 52 -15.53 -1.48 16.34
CA ASP A 52 -14.80 -2.47 17.14
C ASP A 52 -15.17 -2.37 18.61
N ASN A 53 -15.15 -1.14 19.15
CA ASN A 53 -15.54 -0.86 20.53
C ASN A 53 -17.00 -1.25 20.81
N ALA A 54 -17.92 -0.95 19.88
CA ALA A 54 -19.33 -1.30 20.03
C ALA A 54 -19.60 -2.81 19.96
N MET A 55 -18.68 -3.58 19.38
CA MET A 55 -18.85 -5.01 19.10
C MET A 55 -17.94 -5.91 19.95
N LEU A 56 -17.23 -5.39 20.96
CA LEU A 56 -16.24 -6.15 21.75
C LEU A 56 -16.80 -7.44 22.39
N GLU A 57 -18.07 -7.42 22.80
CA GLU A 57 -18.78 -8.59 23.35
C GLU A 57 -19.05 -9.69 22.31
N TYR A 58 -18.87 -9.37 21.02
CA TYR A 58 -19.01 -10.25 19.87
C TYR A 58 -17.68 -10.45 19.12
N GLY A 59 -16.57 -10.04 19.74
CA GLY A 59 -15.21 -10.15 19.22
C GLY A 59 -14.67 -8.89 18.54
N GLY A 60 -15.51 -7.88 18.38
CA GLY A 60 -15.18 -6.62 17.74
C GLY A 60 -15.46 -6.61 16.25
N PHE A 61 -14.94 -5.60 15.57
CA PHE A 61 -15.14 -5.35 14.15
C PHE A 61 -13.80 -5.09 13.50
N GLU A 62 -13.57 -5.72 12.36
CA GLU A 62 -12.36 -5.51 11.56
C GLU A 62 -12.71 -5.58 10.06
N GLY A 63 -12.15 -4.65 9.28
CA GLY A 63 -12.51 -4.46 7.87
C GLY A 63 -12.23 -5.69 6.99
N ASN A 64 -11.07 -6.34 7.15
CA ASN A 64 -10.69 -7.53 6.37
C ASN A 64 -11.53 -8.75 6.76
N ALA A 65 -11.81 -8.93 8.06
CA ALA A 65 -12.75 -9.94 8.55
C ALA A 65 -14.13 -9.74 7.92
N GLN A 66 -14.59 -8.49 7.84
CA GLN A 66 -15.85 -8.14 7.22
C GLN A 66 -15.84 -8.36 5.70
N THR A 67 -14.73 -8.08 5.01
CA THR A 67 -14.55 -8.43 3.59
C THR A 67 -14.77 -9.92 3.38
N LEU A 68 -14.11 -10.77 4.16
CA LEU A 68 -14.27 -12.22 4.06
C LEU A 68 -15.72 -12.65 4.32
N ARG A 69 -16.36 -12.08 5.35
CA ARG A 69 -17.77 -12.35 5.69
C ARG A 69 -18.73 -11.97 4.56
N ILE A 70 -18.52 -10.82 3.92
CA ILE A 70 -19.32 -10.40 2.75
C ILE A 70 -19.21 -11.44 1.63
N LEU A 71 -17.97 -11.80 1.28
CA LEU A 71 -17.69 -12.71 0.16
C LEU A 71 -18.22 -14.12 0.40
N THR A 72 -18.26 -14.56 1.66
CA THR A 72 -18.58 -15.95 2.01
C THR A 72 -20.00 -16.16 2.53
N ARG A 73 -20.72 -15.11 2.98
CA ARG A 73 -21.99 -15.29 3.71
C ARG A 73 -23.11 -14.28 3.46
N LEU A 74 -22.82 -13.01 3.18
CA LEU A 74 -23.88 -11.98 3.27
C LEU A 74 -24.82 -11.98 2.07
N GLU A 75 -24.32 -12.28 0.86
CA GLU A 75 -25.15 -12.45 -0.33
C GLU A 75 -26.05 -13.69 -0.23
N LYS A 76 -27.32 -13.56 -0.65
CA LYS A 76 -28.41 -14.50 -0.34
C LYS A 76 -28.78 -15.42 -1.52
N LYS A 77 -28.28 -15.12 -2.73
CA LYS A 77 -28.64 -15.83 -3.97
C LYS A 77 -28.23 -17.30 -3.98
N VAL A 78 -27.01 -17.60 -3.51
CA VAL A 78 -26.46 -18.96 -3.51
C VAL A 78 -26.47 -19.52 -2.09
N LYS A 79 -26.82 -20.81 -1.95
CA LYS A 79 -26.92 -21.49 -0.66
C LYS A 79 -26.22 -22.84 -0.71
N TYR A 80 -25.56 -23.20 0.39
CA TYR A 80 -25.08 -24.55 0.64
C TYR A 80 -26.26 -25.47 0.99
N ALA A 81 -26.05 -26.78 0.82
CA ALA A 81 -27.04 -27.78 1.23
C ALA A 81 -27.22 -27.86 2.76
N LYS A 82 -26.16 -27.51 3.50
CA LYS A 82 -26.12 -27.45 4.98
C LYS A 82 -25.27 -26.27 5.40
N ALA A 83 -25.51 -25.76 6.60
CA ALA A 83 -24.70 -24.69 7.17
C ALA A 83 -23.26 -25.19 7.37
N LEU A 84 -22.28 -24.32 7.09
CA LEU A 84 -20.86 -24.64 7.31
C LEU A 84 -20.52 -24.62 8.82
N GLU A 85 -21.21 -23.78 9.57
CA GLU A 85 -21.07 -23.62 11.01
C GLU A 85 -22.35 -24.03 11.74
N GLY A 86 -22.28 -24.12 13.07
CA GLY A 86 -23.41 -24.45 13.94
C GLY A 86 -24.47 -23.34 14.09
N ASP A 87 -24.40 -22.27 13.29
CA ASP A 87 -25.27 -21.09 13.36
C ASP A 87 -26.51 -21.17 12.46
N GLY A 88 -26.63 -22.24 11.66
CA GLY A 88 -27.77 -22.46 10.76
C GLY A 88 -27.75 -21.62 9.49
N ASP A 89 -26.71 -20.82 9.25
CA ASP A 89 -26.60 -20.02 8.04
C ASP A 89 -26.12 -20.86 6.86
N ILE A 90 -26.99 -20.98 5.86
CA ILE A 90 -26.72 -21.75 4.65
C ILE A 90 -26.32 -20.87 3.47
N ARG A 91 -26.19 -19.55 3.63
CA ARG A 91 -25.80 -18.66 2.53
C ARG A 91 -24.34 -18.88 2.17
N ALA A 92 -24.05 -18.91 0.87
CA ALA A 92 -22.70 -19.11 0.33
C ALA A 92 -22.01 -17.80 -0.07
N GLY A 93 -22.60 -16.65 0.25
CA GLY A 93 -22.12 -15.35 -0.19
C GLY A 93 -22.05 -15.28 -1.72
N LEU A 94 -20.90 -14.86 -2.24
CA LEU A 94 -20.62 -14.81 -3.68
C LEU A 94 -20.18 -16.16 -4.25
N ASN A 95 -20.00 -17.19 -3.41
CA ASN A 95 -19.59 -18.54 -3.80
C ASN A 95 -18.35 -18.56 -4.71
N LEU A 96 -17.34 -17.74 -4.36
CA LEU A 96 -16.09 -17.63 -5.11
C LEU A 96 -15.21 -18.87 -4.90
N CYS A 97 -14.34 -19.14 -5.86
CA CYS A 97 -13.33 -20.18 -5.75
C CYS A 97 -12.46 -19.98 -4.49
N HIS A 98 -12.06 -21.07 -3.83
CA HIS A 98 -11.19 -20.99 -2.64
C HIS A 98 -9.88 -20.24 -2.89
N ARG A 99 -9.33 -20.32 -4.11
CA ARG A 99 -8.13 -19.55 -4.48
C ARG A 99 -8.36 -18.04 -4.49
N THR A 100 -9.55 -17.58 -4.88
CA THR A 100 -9.97 -16.16 -4.81
C THR A 100 -10.21 -15.71 -3.39
N LEU A 101 -10.78 -16.57 -2.54
CA LEU A 101 -10.91 -16.24 -1.11
C LEU A 101 -9.53 -16.20 -0.42
N ALA A 102 -8.62 -17.10 -0.79
CA ALA A 102 -7.24 -17.10 -0.29
C ALA A 102 -6.44 -15.86 -0.71
N SER A 103 -6.76 -15.23 -1.84
CA SER A 103 -6.08 -14.01 -2.30
C SER A 103 -6.48 -12.77 -1.51
N VAL A 104 -7.54 -12.84 -0.69
CA VAL A 104 -8.00 -11.73 0.18
C VAL A 104 -7.94 -12.06 1.66
N LEU A 105 -7.50 -13.26 2.03
CA LEU A 105 -7.26 -13.65 3.42
C LEU A 105 -5.94 -13.05 3.92
N LYS A 106 -5.95 -11.76 4.26
CA LYS A 106 -4.78 -10.98 4.69
C LYS A 106 -4.21 -11.44 6.04
N TYR A 107 -5.08 -11.88 6.95
CA TYR A 107 -4.73 -12.28 8.31
C TYR A 107 -5.26 -13.69 8.61
N ASP A 108 -4.37 -14.64 8.89
CA ASP A 108 -4.69 -16.04 9.21
C ASP A 108 -4.83 -16.26 10.73
N ASN A 109 -5.55 -15.36 11.40
CA ASN A 109 -5.81 -15.44 12.84
C ASN A 109 -7.31 -15.30 13.10
N MET A 110 -7.87 -16.21 13.89
CA MET A 110 -9.26 -16.10 14.32
C MET A 110 -9.36 -15.06 15.43
N ILE A 111 -10.24 -14.08 15.26
CA ILE A 111 -10.50 -13.04 16.27
C ILE A 111 -11.18 -13.67 17.48
N LYS A 112 -10.72 -13.31 18.68
CA LYS A 112 -11.33 -13.77 19.94
C LYS A 112 -12.80 -13.36 20.04
N ALA A 113 -13.66 -14.29 20.46
CA ALA A 113 -15.11 -14.07 20.55
C ALA A 113 -15.55 -13.00 21.55
N VAL A 114 -14.75 -12.75 22.60
CA VAL A 114 -14.99 -11.68 23.57
C VAL A 114 -13.66 -11.01 23.85
N ARG A 115 -13.63 -9.68 23.78
CA ARG A 115 -12.43 -8.88 24.04
C ARG A 115 -12.71 -7.86 25.15
N PRO A 116 -11.76 -7.64 26.08
CA PRO A 116 -11.96 -6.69 27.17
C PRO A 116 -12.06 -5.26 26.65
N GLU A 117 -12.73 -4.40 27.40
CA GLU A 117 -12.83 -2.96 27.11
C GLU A 117 -11.43 -2.33 26.97
N GLY A 118 -11.27 -1.42 26.00
CA GLY A 118 -9.98 -0.79 25.69
C GLY A 118 -9.03 -1.67 24.86
N SER A 119 -9.47 -2.85 24.42
CA SER A 119 -8.72 -3.65 23.45
C SER A 119 -8.50 -2.88 22.14
N LYS A 120 -7.32 -3.01 21.55
CA LYS A 120 -7.06 -2.53 20.19
C LYS A 120 -7.67 -3.49 19.17
N VAL A 121 -8.15 -2.98 18.04
CA VAL A 121 -8.66 -3.76 16.90
C VAL A 121 -7.76 -4.96 16.62
N GLU A 122 -8.35 -6.16 16.65
CA GLU A 122 -7.64 -7.42 16.43
C GLU A 122 -7.77 -7.82 14.96
N LYS A 123 -6.64 -8.03 14.28
CA LYS A 123 -6.58 -8.34 12.85
C LYS A 123 -6.77 -9.84 12.61
N GLY A 124 -7.72 -10.21 11.74
CA GLY A 124 -8.08 -11.62 11.58
C GLY A 124 -9.35 -11.87 10.75
N TYR A 125 -10.02 -12.98 11.07
CA TYR A 125 -11.35 -13.36 10.57
C TYR A 125 -12.28 -13.72 11.75
N TYR A 126 -13.60 -13.61 11.58
CA TYR A 126 -14.54 -13.93 12.65
C TYR A 126 -14.69 -15.45 12.86
N ALA A 127 -15.09 -15.85 14.06
CA ALA A 127 -15.32 -17.25 14.40
C ALA A 127 -16.32 -17.95 13.47
N THR A 128 -17.30 -17.23 12.93
CA THR A 128 -18.29 -17.75 11.98
C THR A 128 -17.73 -18.06 10.59
N GLU A 129 -16.49 -17.67 10.30
CA GLU A 129 -15.78 -18.01 9.07
C GLU A 129 -14.70 -19.07 9.28
N LYS A 130 -14.60 -19.68 10.47
CA LYS A 130 -13.56 -20.67 10.78
C LYS A 130 -13.55 -21.84 9.79
N THR A 131 -14.68 -22.51 9.59
CA THR A 131 -14.77 -23.68 8.69
C THR A 131 -14.46 -23.31 7.24
N ILE A 132 -14.92 -22.14 6.76
CA ILE A 132 -14.60 -21.71 5.39
C ILE A 132 -13.11 -21.38 5.24
N VAL A 133 -12.47 -20.77 6.25
CA VAL A 133 -11.01 -20.54 6.26
C VAL A 133 -10.25 -21.86 6.25
N GLU A 134 -10.66 -22.86 7.04
CA GLU A 134 -10.08 -24.20 7.01
C GLU A 134 -10.21 -24.84 5.62
N ASN A 135 -11.39 -24.77 4.99
CA ASN A 135 -11.62 -25.27 3.64
C ASN A 135 -10.76 -24.57 2.59
N ILE A 136 -10.60 -23.24 2.69
CA ILE A 136 -9.72 -22.43 1.83
C ILE A 136 -8.28 -22.95 1.95
N LYS A 137 -7.78 -23.06 3.18
CA LYS A 137 -6.41 -23.50 3.45
C LYS A 137 -6.17 -24.91 2.93
N SER A 138 -7.03 -25.87 3.26
CA SER A 138 -6.92 -27.25 2.78
C SER A 138 -6.94 -27.34 1.25
N SER A 139 -7.79 -26.53 0.59
CA SER A 139 -7.90 -26.55 -0.87
C SER A 139 -6.72 -25.91 -1.60
N VAL A 140 -6.09 -24.89 -1.01
CA VAL A 140 -4.99 -24.15 -1.63
C VAL A 140 -3.63 -24.76 -1.31
N ILE A 141 -3.45 -25.25 -0.08
CA ILE A 141 -2.19 -25.84 0.38
C ILE A 141 -2.04 -27.29 -0.10
N GLY A 142 -3.15 -28.04 -0.19
CA GLY A 142 -3.12 -29.48 -0.43
C GLY A 142 -2.31 -30.20 0.66
N ASP A 143 -1.31 -30.99 0.26
CA ASP A 143 -0.47 -31.78 1.17
C ASP A 143 0.70 -30.98 1.78
N PHE A 144 0.90 -29.72 1.37
CA PHE A 144 1.99 -28.91 1.89
C PHE A 144 1.79 -28.60 3.38
N LYS A 145 2.87 -28.61 4.17
CA LYS A 145 2.82 -28.26 5.60
C LYS A 145 3.49 -26.93 5.83
N LEU A 146 2.72 -25.96 6.32
CA LEU A 146 3.28 -24.70 6.80
C LEU A 146 4.28 -24.98 7.92
N LYS A 147 5.43 -24.30 7.88
CA LYS A 147 6.43 -24.39 8.95
C LYS A 147 5.79 -23.89 10.25
N ARG A 148 6.16 -24.49 11.38
CA ARG A 148 5.65 -24.09 12.70
C ARG A 148 5.81 -22.58 12.90
N GLY A 149 4.72 -21.91 13.27
CA GLY A 149 4.71 -20.46 13.50
C GLY A 149 4.67 -19.61 12.22
N LYS A 150 4.42 -20.18 11.05
CA LYS A 150 4.12 -19.43 9.82
C LYS A 150 2.63 -19.38 9.58
N GLU A 151 2.14 -18.17 9.35
CA GLU A 151 0.77 -17.88 8.93
C GLU A 151 0.56 -18.27 7.46
N PHE A 152 -0.64 -18.70 7.12
CA PHE A 152 -1.02 -18.89 5.73
C PHE A 152 -1.14 -17.53 5.03
N LYS A 153 -0.44 -17.38 3.90
CA LYS A 153 -0.62 -16.25 2.99
C LYS A 153 -0.36 -16.73 1.57
N SER A 154 -1.35 -16.55 0.70
CA SER A 154 -1.19 -16.89 -0.72
C SER A 154 -0.25 -15.90 -1.41
N LEU A 155 0.30 -16.30 -2.56
CA LEU A 155 1.13 -15.42 -3.37
C LEU A 155 0.31 -14.21 -3.85
N GLU A 156 -0.92 -14.46 -4.27
CA GLU A 156 -1.85 -13.45 -4.77
C GLU A 156 -2.26 -12.47 -3.66
N CYS A 157 -2.44 -12.96 -2.43
CA CYS A 157 -2.63 -12.08 -1.27
C CYS A 157 -1.39 -11.21 -1.00
N SER A 158 -0.18 -11.74 -1.18
CA SER A 158 1.05 -10.95 -1.01
C SER A 158 1.19 -9.87 -2.09
N ILE A 159 0.80 -10.17 -3.33
CA ILE A 159 0.76 -9.20 -4.44
C ILE A 159 -0.31 -8.13 -4.18
N MET A 160 -1.50 -8.54 -3.74
CA MET A 160 -2.58 -7.64 -3.35
C MET A 160 -2.16 -6.69 -2.23
N ASP A 161 -1.52 -7.22 -1.18
CA ASP A 161 -1.03 -6.43 -0.04
C ASP A 161 0.06 -5.43 -0.44
N LEU A 162 0.96 -5.82 -1.35
CA LEU A 162 1.96 -4.90 -1.92
C LEU A 162 1.30 -3.82 -2.79
N ALA A 163 0.30 -4.19 -3.60
CA ALA A 163 -0.42 -3.24 -4.43
C ALA A 163 -1.24 -2.24 -3.60
N ASP A 164 -1.76 -2.68 -2.47
CA ASP A 164 -2.44 -1.87 -1.47
C ASP A 164 -1.50 -0.81 -0.89
N ASP A 165 -0.34 -1.24 -0.38
CA ASP A 165 0.70 -0.33 0.11
C ASP A 165 1.09 0.69 -0.97
N ILE A 166 1.27 0.26 -2.23
CA ILE A 166 1.63 1.16 -3.33
C ILE A 166 0.55 2.19 -3.61
N ALA A 167 -0.70 1.75 -3.71
CA ALA A 167 -1.82 2.64 -3.96
C ALA A 167 -1.94 3.70 -2.85
N TYR A 168 -1.99 3.27 -1.58
CA TYR A 168 -2.10 4.19 -0.45
C TYR A 168 -0.93 5.18 -0.39
N SER A 169 0.28 4.78 -0.78
CA SER A 169 1.44 5.69 -0.78
C SER A 169 1.32 6.84 -1.74
N VAL A 170 0.92 6.53 -2.97
CA VAL A 170 0.99 7.47 -4.08
C VAL A 170 -0.30 8.28 -4.17
N TYR A 171 -1.46 7.62 -4.11
CA TYR A 171 -2.73 8.31 -4.29
C TYR A 171 -3.07 9.20 -3.11
N ASP A 172 -2.79 8.79 -1.85
CA ASP A 172 -3.06 9.66 -0.70
C ASP A 172 -2.20 10.93 -0.77
N LEU A 173 -0.94 10.82 -1.22
CA LEU A 173 -0.09 12.00 -1.42
C LEU A 173 -0.62 12.87 -2.57
N GLU A 174 -0.98 12.26 -3.70
CA GLU A 174 -1.55 12.97 -4.85
C GLU A 174 -2.82 13.73 -4.47
N ASP A 175 -3.71 13.11 -3.71
CA ASP A 175 -4.96 13.73 -3.24
C ASP A 175 -4.70 14.83 -2.21
N CYS A 176 -3.74 14.65 -1.29
CA CYS A 176 -3.31 15.70 -0.37
C CYS A 176 -2.78 16.94 -1.12
N LEU A 177 -2.08 16.75 -2.24
CA LEU A 177 -1.59 17.82 -3.10
C LEU A 177 -2.74 18.49 -3.86
N LYS A 178 -3.66 17.71 -4.45
CA LYS A 178 -4.81 18.24 -5.21
C LYS A 178 -5.77 19.06 -4.36
N VAL A 179 -6.06 18.61 -3.14
CA VAL A 179 -6.94 19.31 -2.21
C VAL A 179 -6.24 20.52 -1.57
N GLY A 180 -4.92 20.67 -1.75
CA GLY A 180 -4.14 21.81 -1.27
C GLY A 180 -3.76 21.73 0.21
N PHE A 181 -4.00 20.58 0.86
CA PHE A 181 -3.51 20.33 2.21
C PHE A 181 -1.99 20.40 2.23
N LEU A 182 -1.35 19.80 1.22
CA LEU A 182 0.10 19.88 1.01
C LEU A 182 0.44 20.59 -0.30
N SER A 183 1.63 21.16 -0.32
CA SER A 183 2.30 21.62 -1.54
C SER A 183 3.81 21.38 -1.38
N PRO A 184 4.58 21.27 -2.47
CA PRO A 184 6.04 21.13 -2.37
C PRO A 184 6.66 22.23 -1.49
N ALA A 185 6.22 23.48 -1.64
CA ALA A 185 6.67 24.60 -0.81
C ALA A 185 6.32 24.43 0.68
N LYS A 186 5.12 23.93 1.02
CA LYS A 186 4.73 23.65 2.41
C LYS A 186 5.56 22.52 3.02
N ILE A 187 5.89 21.50 2.23
CA ILE A 187 6.75 20.39 2.66
C ILE A 187 8.16 20.92 2.96
N LEU A 188 8.73 21.74 2.07
CA LEU A 188 10.04 22.37 2.28
C LEU A 188 10.08 23.34 3.47
N ALA A 189 8.97 24.04 3.73
CA ALA A 189 8.84 24.94 4.88
C ALA A 189 8.39 24.22 6.17
N THR A 190 8.34 22.88 6.17
CA THR A 190 7.92 22.10 7.34
C THR A 190 8.93 22.24 8.48
N LYS A 191 8.42 22.34 9.72
CA LYS A 191 9.25 22.43 10.92
C LYS A 191 10.12 21.18 11.06
N ASP A 192 11.39 21.35 11.41
CA ASP A 192 12.34 20.26 11.69
C ASP A 192 11.76 19.17 12.58
N ALA A 193 11.02 19.54 13.64
CA ALA A 193 10.41 18.56 14.55
C ALA A 193 9.48 17.55 13.85
N LEU A 194 8.76 17.97 12.79
CA LEU A 194 7.92 17.06 12.01
C LEU A 194 8.78 16.20 11.06
N LEU A 195 9.79 16.78 10.43
CA LEU A 195 10.73 16.03 9.58
C LEU A 195 11.50 14.97 10.37
N GLU A 196 11.93 15.27 11.60
CA GLU A 196 12.57 14.34 12.53
C GLU A 196 11.61 13.22 12.95
N LYS A 197 10.33 13.53 13.18
CA LYS A 197 9.30 12.52 13.49
C LYS A 197 9.05 11.59 12.29
N VAL A 198 9.04 12.14 11.07
CA VAL A 198 8.95 11.37 9.82
C VAL A 198 10.18 10.47 9.69
N ALA A 199 11.38 11.04 9.80
CA ALA A 199 12.66 10.33 9.72
C ALA A 199 12.70 9.16 10.69
N ALA A 200 12.46 9.39 11.99
CA ALA A 200 12.41 8.34 13.02
C ALA A 200 11.38 7.24 12.71
N THR A 201 10.23 7.60 12.15
CA THR A 201 9.20 6.63 11.77
C THR A 201 9.64 5.77 10.58
N VAL A 202 10.28 6.38 9.57
CA VAL A 202 10.85 5.69 8.41
C VAL A 202 11.99 4.78 8.85
N SER A 203 12.93 5.28 9.66
CA SER A 203 14.08 4.52 10.16
C SER A 203 13.66 3.23 10.85
N LYS A 204 12.65 3.32 11.72
CA LYS A 204 12.10 2.15 12.43
C LYS A 204 11.52 1.11 11.47
N GLN A 205 10.93 1.55 10.37
CA GLN A 205 10.24 0.66 9.43
C GLN A 205 11.21 -0.04 8.49
N ILE A 206 12.16 0.69 7.92
CA ILE A 206 13.16 0.10 7.02
C ILE A 206 14.32 -0.55 7.78
N LYS A 207 14.40 -0.33 9.10
CA LYS A 207 15.47 -0.80 10.00
C LYS A 207 16.85 -0.27 9.60
N GLU A 208 16.88 0.96 9.09
CA GLU A 208 18.08 1.70 8.73
C GLU A 208 17.96 3.10 9.34
N ASP A 209 19.09 3.77 9.58
CA ASP A 209 19.05 5.14 10.08
C ASP A 209 18.69 6.09 8.93
N VAL A 210 17.79 7.04 9.19
CA VAL A 210 17.29 8.00 8.20
C VAL A 210 17.25 9.34 8.91
N SER A 211 17.93 10.33 8.34
CA SER A 211 17.96 11.70 8.83
C SER A 211 16.84 12.54 8.22
N LYS A 212 16.61 13.74 8.77
CA LYS A 212 15.69 14.71 8.14
C LYS A 212 16.22 15.20 6.79
N GLU A 213 17.54 15.26 6.61
CA GLU A 213 18.19 15.62 5.36
C GLU A 213 17.86 14.58 4.28
N ASP A 214 17.95 13.28 4.60
CA ASP A 214 17.59 12.21 3.67
C ASP A 214 16.12 12.30 3.23
N VAL A 215 15.22 12.66 4.17
CA VAL A 215 13.80 12.86 3.86
C VAL A 215 13.62 14.03 2.89
N LEU A 216 14.29 15.16 3.14
CA LEU A 216 14.23 16.33 2.26
C LEU A 216 14.82 16.05 0.88
N ASP A 217 15.94 15.34 0.80
CA ASP A 217 16.59 14.98 -0.47
C ASP A 217 15.66 14.13 -1.34
N VAL A 218 14.98 13.15 -0.75
CA VAL A 218 13.96 12.36 -1.47
C VAL A 218 12.82 13.25 -1.97
N PHE A 219 12.37 14.23 -1.18
CA PHE A 219 11.34 15.18 -1.62
C PHE A 219 11.81 16.07 -2.77
N PHE A 220 13.05 16.58 -2.69
CA PHE A 220 13.64 17.35 -3.77
C PHE A 220 13.75 16.52 -5.05
N ASP A 221 14.20 15.27 -4.96
CA ASP A 221 14.28 14.36 -6.10
C ASP A 221 12.91 14.15 -6.77
N ILE A 222 11.85 13.93 -5.97
CA ILE A 222 10.50 13.70 -6.48
C ILE A 222 9.97 14.94 -7.22
N PHE A 223 10.25 16.13 -6.69
CA PHE A 223 9.75 17.39 -7.23
C PHE A 223 10.80 18.17 -8.04
N ALA A 224 11.93 17.56 -8.41
CA ALA A 224 13.03 18.24 -9.09
C ALA A 224 12.56 18.95 -10.37
N GLY A 225 11.64 18.32 -11.12
CA GLY A 225 11.04 18.90 -12.33
C GLY A 225 10.17 20.14 -12.10
N LEU A 226 9.65 20.38 -10.88
CA LEU A 226 8.94 21.61 -10.52
C LEU A 226 9.89 22.78 -10.23
N PHE A 227 11.14 22.49 -9.88
CA PHE A 227 12.16 23.49 -9.54
C PHE A 227 13.10 23.80 -10.71
N GLN A 228 13.05 23.01 -11.79
CA GLN A 228 13.70 23.34 -13.05
C GLN A 228 12.84 24.38 -13.80
N GLY A 229 13.00 25.65 -13.42
CA GLY A 229 12.56 26.75 -14.27
C GLY A 229 13.41 26.81 -15.54
N GLU A 230 12.77 27.04 -16.69
CA GLU A 230 13.53 27.56 -17.84
C GLU A 230 14.20 28.87 -17.42
N PRO A 231 15.44 29.12 -17.87
CA PRO A 231 16.09 30.39 -17.56
C PRO A 231 15.18 31.52 -18.05
N ILE A 232 14.88 32.47 -17.16
CA ILE A 232 14.38 33.77 -17.60
C ILE A 232 15.53 34.39 -18.38
N ASN A 233 15.50 34.25 -19.70
CA ASN A 233 16.42 34.93 -20.60
C ASN A 233 16.04 36.42 -20.59
N ASP A 234 16.57 37.13 -19.60
CA ASP A 234 16.61 38.58 -19.63
C ASP A 234 17.80 39.03 -20.49
N GLU A 235 17.47 39.93 -21.41
CA GLU A 235 18.33 40.87 -22.11
C GLU A 235 19.15 40.42 -23.33
N SER A 236 18.65 40.85 -24.50
CA SER A 236 19.34 41.81 -25.38
C SER A 236 20.79 42.19 -24.98
N GLY A 237 21.77 41.66 -25.71
CA GLY A 237 23.17 42.08 -25.56
C GLY A 237 24.12 41.44 -26.56
N ALA A 238 24.28 42.09 -27.72
CA ALA A 238 25.38 42.06 -28.69
C ALA A 238 26.50 40.98 -28.60
N GLY A 239 26.59 40.17 -29.66
CA GLY A 239 27.79 39.91 -30.51
C GLY A 239 29.12 39.44 -29.91
N VAL A 240 29.68 38.36 -30.48
CA VAL A 240 30.80 38.35 -31.46
C VAL A 240 31.36 36.92 -31.58
N ASP A 241 31.65 36.52 -32.84
CA ASP A 241 32.27 35.28 -33.31
C ASP A 241 33.60 34.89 -32.62
N ALA A 242 33.92 33.58 -32.60
CA ALA A 242 35.10 33.03 -33.31
C ALA A 242 35.31 31.52 -33.07
N THR A 243 35.75 30.90 -34.17
CA THR A 243 36.11 29.51 -34.46
C THR A 243 37.31 28.93 -33.68
N GLY A 244 37.40 27.60 -33.54
CA GLY A 244 38.67 26.92 -33.23
C GLY A 244 38.59 25.40 -33.07
N SER A 245 39.07 24.67 -34.07
CA SER A 245 39.33 23.21 -34.12
C SER A 245 40.66 22.86 -33.45
N SER A 246 40.78 21.68 -32.78
CA SER A 246 41.69 20.57 -33.17
C SER A 246 42.05 19.57 -32.05
N ASP A 247 41.98 18.29 -32.42
CA ASP A 247 42.80 17.10 -32.14
C ASP A 247 43.69 16.94 -30.89
N GLY A 248 43.69 15.71 -30.37
CA GLY A 248 44.75 15.19 -29.50
C GLY A 248 44.57 13.73 -29.08
N ALA A 249 45.08 12.80 -29.91
CA ALA A 249 45.13 11.36 -29.66
C ALA A 249 46.07 10.97 -28.50
N GLY A 250 45.76 9.86 -27.81
CA GLY A 250 46.61 9.28 -26.77
C GLY A 250 46.24 7.84 -26.44
N MET A 251 46.69 6.92 -27.30
CA MET A 251 46.57 5.46 -27.15
C MET A 251 47.64 4.94 -26.16
N ARG A 252 47.28 4.05 -25.23
CA ARG A 252 48.21 3.03 -24.70
C ARG A 252 47.44 1.88 -24.03
N ASN A 253 47.75 0.68 -24.52
CA ASN A 253 47.21 -0.62 -24.11
C ASN A 253 47.70 -1.04 -22.72
N HIS A 254 46.88 -1.80 -21.99
CA HIS A 254 47.37 -2.92 -21.19
C HIS A 254 46.28 -4.01 -21.07
N GLU A 255 46.77 -5.25 -21.12
CA GLU A 255 46.09 -6.51 -21.35
C GLU A 255 45.14 -6.99 -20.24
N ASP A 256 44.26 -7.89 -20.67
CA ASP A 256 43.23 -8.66 -19.98
C ASP A 256 43.61 -9.26 -18.60
N ARG A 257 42.62 -9.23 -17.68
CA ARG A 257 42.23 -10.33 -16.75
C ARG A 257 41.10 -9.86 -15.82
N ASP A 258 39.86 -10.30 -16.10
CA ASP A 258 38.80 -10.67 -15.11
C ASP A 258 37.41 -10.66 -15.78
N SER A 259 37.07 -11.73 -16.49
CA SER A 259 35.81 -11.87 -17.23
C SER A 259 34.68 -12.55 -16.44
N LEU A 260 34.66 -12.44 -15.11
CA LEU A 260 33.57 -12.99 -14.26
C LEU A 260 32.87 -11.95 -13.35
N GLN A 261 33.34 -10.70 -13.28
CA GLN A 261 32.75 -9.66 -12.43
C GLN A 261 31.53 -8.88 -12.98
N PRO A 262 31.31 -8.70 -14.30
CA PRO A 262 30.26 -7.79 -14.79
C PRO A 262 28.84 -8.21 -14.42
N ALA A 263 28.54 -9.51 -14.44
CA ALA A 263 27.19 -10.02 -14.19
C ALA A 263 26.81 -9.95 -12.69
N GLU A 264 27.77 -10.16 -11.80
CA GLU A 264 27.56 -10.02 -10.36
C GLU A 264 27.50 -8.55 -9.94
N ALA A 265 28.32 -7.68 -10.56
CA ALA A 265 28.25 -6.24 -10.36
C ALA A 265 26.91 -5.65 -10.84
N ALA A 266 26.45 -6.03 -12.04
CA ALA A 266 25.15 -5.61 -12.56
C ALA A 266 23.98 -6.10 -11.69
N ARG A 267 24.09 -7.32 -11.15
CA ARG A 267 23.09 -7.87 -10.23
C ARG A 267 23.09 -7.13 -8.88
N ARG A 268 24.26 -6.72 -8.37
CA ARG A 268 24.38 -5.89 -7.16
C ARG A 268 23.83 -4.48 -7.37
N GLN A 269 24.18 -3.83 -8.47
CA GLN A 269 23.63 -2.52 -8.85
C GLN A 269 22.12 -2.54 -9.00
N LYS A 270 21.57 -3.61 -9.60
CA LYS A 270 20.13 -3.80 -9.72
C LYS A 270 19.47 -3.97 -8.34
N LEU A 271 20.07 -4.76 -7.45
CA LEU A 271 19.59 -4.94 -6.07
C LEU A 271 19.69 -3.65 -5.24
N GLU A 272 20.72 -2.83 -5.45
CA GLU A 272 20.88 -1.52 -4.82
C GLU A 272 19.84 -0.51 -5.34
N ALA A 273 19.59 -0.47 -6.65
CA ALA A 273 18.55 0.35 -7.25
C ALA A 273 17.14 -0.07 -6.80
N GLU A 274 16.87 -1.37 -6.68
CA GLU A 274 15.62 -1.90 -6.13
C GLU A 274 15.46 -1.54 -4.65
N ARG A 275 16.54 -1.60 -3.86
CA ARG A 275 16.57 -1.12 -2.47
C ARG A 275 16.27 0.36 -2.37
N GLU A 276 16.89 1.17 -3.22
CA GLU A 276 16.73 2.62 -3.19
C GLU A 276 15.33 3.06 -3.64
N GLY A 277 14.78 2.37 -4.64
CA GLY A 277 13.36 2.49 -5.00
C GLY A 277 12.43 2.16 -3.84
N PHE A 278 12.73 1.11 -3.08
CA PHE A 278 11.95 0.72 -1.89
C PHE A 278 12.06 1.74 -0.74
N LYS A 279 13.24 2.34 -0.53
CA LYS A 279 13.42 3.43 0.44
C LYS A 279 12.61 4.67 0.07
N ARG A 280 12.72 5.12 -1.19
CA ARG A 280 11.96 6.25 -1.74
C ARG A 280 10.45 6.04 -1.62
N PHE A 281 10.00 4.84 -1.98
CA PHE A 281 8.61 4.42 -1.85
C PHE A 281 8.10 4.51 -0.40
N THR A 282 8.88 4.01 0.56
CA THR A 282 8.51 4.00 1.99
C THR A 282 8.48 5.41 2.59
N ALA A 283 9.39 6.30 2.17
CA ALA A 283 9.42 7.69 2.61
C ALA A 283 8.18 8.47 2.15
N VAL A 284 7.76 8.25 0.89
CA VAL A 284 6.53 8.81 0.32
C VAL A 284 5.30 8.30 1.06
N TYR A 285 5.21 6.98 1.27
CA TYR A 285 4.08 6.31 1.93
C TYR A 285 3.73 6.87 3.30
N LYS A 286 4.74 7.23 4.10
CA LYS A 286 4.52 7.58 5.49
C LYS A 286 4.49 9.07 5.75
N THR A 287 5.05 9.87 4.88
CA THR A 287 4.87 11.32 4.97
C THR A 287 3.39 11.68 4.76
N SER A 288 2.71 11.04 3.80
CA SER A 288 1.26 11.20 3.63
C SER A 288 0.47 10.74 4.88
N ARG A 289 0.85 9.61 5.48
CA ARG A 289 0.19 9.05 6.68
C ARG A 289 0.41 9.83 7.98
N LEU A 290 1.58 10.44 8.18
CA LEU A 290 1.88 11.21 9.39
C LEU A 290 1.28 12.61 9.34
N ILE A 291 1.19 13.20 8.15
CA ILE A 291 0.53 14.49 7.94
C ILE A 291 -0.99 14.36 8.17
N SER A 292 -1.59 13.23 7.79
CA SER A 292 -3.00 12.96 8.07
C SER A 292 -3.31 12.71 9.54
N ASP A 293 -2.36 12.20 10.34
CA ASP A 293 -2.54 11.94 11.78
C ASP A 293 -2.22 13.16 12.69
N ASP A 294 -1.25 14.03 12.35
CA ASP A 294 -0.87 15.23 13.15
C ASP A 294 -1.72 16.49 12.85
N GLY A 295 -2.43 16.53 11.72
CA GLY A 295 -3.29 17.67 11.33
C GLY A 295 -4.62 17.78 12.10
N TYR A 296 -4.96 16.80 12.94
CA TYR A 296 -6.23 16.77 13.68
C TYR A 296 -6.15 17.57 14.98
N ASN A 297 -6.08 18.89 14.87
CA ASN A 297 -6.46 19.76 15.97
C ASN A 297 -8.00 19.69 16.12
N ARG A 298 -8.46 18.92 17.10
CA ARG A 298 -9.87 18.48 17.33
C ARG A 298 -10.91 19.60 17.44
N THR A 299 -10.53 20.86 17.52
CA THR A 299 -11.42 22.01 17.75
C THR A 299 -11.86 22.73 16.47
N GLU A 300 -11.02 22.80 15.43
CA GLU A 300 -11.32 23.57 14.20
C GLU A 300 -12.22 22.82 13.21
N LEU A 301 -12.15 21.48 13.20
CA LEU A 301 -12.99 20.61 12.36
C LEU A 301 -14.49 20.76 12.64
N SER A 302 -14.89 21.11 13.87
CA SER A 302 -16.32 21.27 14.18
C SER A 302 -16.94 22.48 13.48
N SER A 303 -16.18 23.57 13.35
CA SER A 303 -16.68 24.83 12.77
C SER A 303 -16.66 24.78 11.24
N GLN A 304 -15.58 24.25 10.66
CA GLN A 304 -15.42 24.19 9.20
C GLN A 304 -16.32 23.12 8.57
N LEU A 305 -16.46 21.95 9.21
CA LEU A 305 -17.35 20.89 8.71
C LEU A 305 -18.83 21.30 8.81
N VAL A 306 -19.23 22.07 9.83
CA VAL A 306 -20.59 22.62 9.94
C VAL A 306 -20.85 23.69 8.88
N HIS A 307 -19.85 24.55 8.59
CA HIS A 307 -19.92 25.55 7.52
C HIS A 307 -20.02 24.90 6.14
N ASP A 308 -19.27 23.82 5.90
CA ASP A 308 -19.25 23.12 4.62
C ASP A 308 -20.49 22.23 4.42
N ILE A 309 -21.08 21.68 5.49
CA ILE A 309 -22.40 21.00 5.45
C ILE A 309 -23.52 22.02 5.12
N HIS A 310 -23.42 23.27 5.58
CA HIS A 310 -24.36 24.33 5.21
C HIS A 310 -24.22 24.78 3.74
N LEU A 311 -23.02 24.76 3.19
CA LEU A 311 -22.78 25.10 1.78
C LEU A 311 -23.24 24.00 0.80
N VAL A 312 -23.14 22.74 1.21
CA VAL A 312 -23.50 21.58 0.35
C VAL A 312 -25.00 21.26 0.39
N SER A 313 -25.73 21.67 1.43
CA SER A 313 -27.13 21.26 1.60
C SER A 313 -28.15 22.06 0.77
N GLY A 314 -27.82 23.22 0.21
CA GLY A 314 -28.63 23.85 -0.85
C GLY A 314 -30.14 24.00 -0.58
N VAL A 315 -30.58 23.99 0.68
CA VAL A 315 -31.98 24.26 1.06
C VAL A 315 -32.06 25.70 1.50
N GLY A 316 -32.42 26.58 0.57
CA GLY A 316 -32.98 27.88 0.93
C GLY A 316 -34.32 27.67 1.61
N LEU A 317 -34.38 27.90 2.91
CA LEU A 317 -35.63 28.18 3.60
C LEU A 317 -35.78 29.70 3.66
N GLN A 318 -36.71 30.21 2.85
CA GLN A 318 -37.54 31.35 3.23
C GLN A 318 -38.41 30.98 4.42
#